data_AF-A0A7C1YUQ8-F1
#
_entry.id   AF-A0A7C1YUQ8-F1
#
_cell.length_a   1.000
_cell.length_b   1.000
_cell.length_c   1.000
_cell.angle_alpha   90.00
_cell.angle_beta   90.00
_cell.angle_gamma   90.00
#
_symmetry.space_group_name_H-M   'P 1'
#
loop_
_entity.id
_entity.type
_entity.pdbx_description
1 polymer ?
#
loop_
_entity_poly.entity_id
_entity_poly.type
_entity_poly.pdbx_seq_one_letter_code
_entity_poly.pdbx_strand_id
1 'polypeptide(L)'
;MKKKIKYILIGIITISSFSVLVLFNFYISPDLQSNINQRIIENNNREKKFEVTNISVFIDYSGVQENDFFQNINLTNYKTTAFDALANSSVIRFKDDGRGLYVEEINGVGVGWIYWINNDPPPPMPSNYFNLVDNDTLNWKYVSVV
;
A
#
# COMPACT_ATOMS: atom_id res chain seq x y z
N MET A 1 -10.18 -38.21 46.03
CA MET A 1 -11.16 -37.43 45.22
C MET A 1 -10.89 -35.92 45.19
N LYS A 2 -10.69 -35.24 46.32
CA LYS A 2 -10.54 -33.76 46.40
C LYS A 2 -9.45 -33.15 45.47
N LYS A 3 -8.29 -33.81 45.32
CA LYS A 3 -7.21 -33.34 44.43
C LYS A 3 -7.58 -33.43 42.94
N LYS A 4 -8.24 -34.49 42.50
CA LYS A 4 -8.66 -34.67 41.09
C LYS A 4 -9.69 -33.61 40.66
N ILE A 5 -10.63 -33.29 41.56
CA ILE A 5 -11.63 -32.24 41.35
C ILE A 5 -10.98 -30.86 41.19
N LYS A 6 -9.92 -30.56 41.97
CA LYS A 6 -9.18 -29.29 41.87
C LYS A 6 -8.54 -29.10 40.49
N TYR A 7 -7.93 -30.12 39.91
CA TYR A 7 -7.31 -30.03 38.58
C TYR A 7 -8.33 -29.89 37.46
N ILE A 8 -9.49 -30.56 37.58
CA ILE A 8 -10.60 -30.40 36.63
C ILE A 8 -11.12 -28.96 36.65
N LEU A 9 -11.27 -28.38 37.84
CA LEU A 9 -11.76 -27.00 37.98
C LEU A 9 -10.78 -25.97 37.37
N ILE A 10 -9.47 -26.17 37.56
CA ILE A 10 -8.43 -25.34 36.95
C ILE A 10 -8.50 -25.44 35.42
N GLY A 11 -8.65 -26.64 34.87
CA GLY A 11 -8.77 -26.83 33.42
C GLY A 11 -9.96 -26.07 32.82
N ILE A 12 -11.12 -26.11 33.50
CA ILE A 12 -12.33 -25.39 33.06
C ILE A 12 -12.10 -23.88 33.07
N ILE A 13 -11.48 -23.34 34.12
CA ILE A 13 -11.19 -21.89 34.22
C ILE A 13 -10.24 -21.47 33.11
N THR A 14 -9.21 -22.24 32.82
CA THR A 14 -8.24 -21.89 31.76
C THR A 14 -8.89 -21.92 30.38
N ILE A 15 -9.69 -22.96 30.07
CA ILE A 15 -10.38 -23.07 28.77
C ILE A 15 -11.38 -21.94 28.59
N SER A 16 -12.21 -21.67 29.61
CA SER A 16 -13.20 -20.59 29.55
C SER A 16 -12.56 -19.22 29.42
N SER A 17 -11.47 -18.95 30.15
CA SER A 17 -10.73 -17.68 30.05
C SER A 17 -10.11 -17.48 28.67
N PHE A 18 -9.56 -18.56 28.07
CA PHE A 18 -9.02 -18.52 26.72
C PHE A 18 -10.11 -18.33 25.66
N SER A 19 -11.25 -19.02 25.78
CA SER A 19 -12.39 -18.85 24.87
C SER A 19 -12.98 -17.45 24.93
N VAL A 20 -13.10 -16.85 26.12
CA VAL A 20 -13.57 -15.46 26.27
C VAL A 20 -12.59 -14.47 25.63
N LEU A 21 -11.28 -14.66 25.80
CA LEU A 21 -10.26 -13.82 25.18
C LEU A 21 -10.29 -13.91 23.64
N VAL A 22 -10.49 -15.10 23.08
CA VAL A 22 -10.65 -15.30 21.64
C VAL A 22 -11.92 -14.60 21.13
N LEU A 23 -13.07 -14.82 21.79
CA LEU A 23 -14.33 -14.19 21.39
C LEU A 23 -14.30 -12.66 21.52
N PHE A 24 -13.65 -12.13 22.56
CA PHE A 24 -13.50 -10.69 22.78
C PHE A 24 -12.67 -10.03 21.66
N ASN A 25 -11.60 -10.69 21.18
CA ASN A 25 -10.84 -10.22 20.03
C ASN A 25 -11.68 -10.16 18.75
N PHE A 26 -12.57 -11.13 18.53
CA PHE A 26 -13.48 -11.12 17.38
C PHE A 26 -14.59 -10.05 17.50
N TYR A 27 -15.08 -9.76 18.71
CA TYR A 27 -16.20 -8.82 18.91
C TYR A 27 -15.77 -7.34 18.94
N ILE A 28 -14.56 -7.04 19.41
CA ILE A 28 -14.03 -5.66 19.42
C ILE A 28 -13.45 -5.25 18.05
N SER A 29 -13.07 -6.20 17.21
CA SER A 29 -12.48 -5.91 15.89
C SER A 29 -13.13 -6.68 14.73
N PRO A 30 -14.46 -6.57 14.54
CA PRO A 30 -15.15 -7.22 13.41
C PRO A 30 -14.67 -6.69 12.04
N ASP A 31 -14.17 -5.45 11.98
CA ASP A 31 -13.71 -4.80 10.75
C ASP A 31 -12.38 -5.33 10.19
N LEU A 32 -11.61 -6.10 10.96
CA LEU A 32 -10.33 -6.61 10.47
C LEU A 32 -10.52 -7.65 9.36
N GLN A 33 -11.56 -8.49 9.43
CA GLN A 33 -11.76 -9.58 8.48
C GLN A 33 -12.35 -9.11 7.14
N SER A 34 -13.26 -8.13 7.14
CA SER A 34 -13.79 -7.55 5.89
C SER A 34 -12.72 -6.78 5.13
N ASN A 35 -11.90 -6.00 5.85
CA ASN A 35 -10.80 -5.21 5.27
C ASN A 35 -9.68 -6.10 4.73
N ILE A 36 -9.35 -7.20 5.41
CA ILE A 36 -8.37 -8.18 4.93
C ILE A 36 -8.85 -8.84 3.63
N ASN A 37 -10.09 -9.31 3.57
CA ASN A 37 -10.61 -9.98 2.38
C ASN A 37 -10.71 -9.02 1.18
N GLN A 38 -11.12 -7.77 1.42
CA GLN A 38 -11.16 -6.76 0.37
C GLN A 38 -9.76 -6.40 -0.13
N ARG A 39 -8.79 -6.17 0.76
CA ARG A 39 -7.39 -5.94 0.37
C ARG A 39 -6.77 -7.13 -0.36
N ILE A 40 -7.13 -8.36 0.00
CA ILE A 40 -6.68 -9.56 -0.72
C ILE A 40 -7.25 -9.57 -2.14
N ILE A 41 -8.54 -9.26 -2.32
CA ILE A 41 -9.17 -9.20 -3.65
C ILE A 41 -8.56 -8.08 -4.50
N GLU A 42 -8.33 -6.90 -3.92
CA GLU A 42 -7.71 -5.76 -4.59
C GLU A 42 -6.23 -6.03 -4.93
N ASN A 43 -5.46 -6.66 -4.03
CA ASN A 43 -4.08 -7.06 -4.30
C ASN A 43 -4.01 -8.18 -5.35
N ASN A 44 -4.95 -9.11 -5.36
CA ASN A 44 -5.03 -10.16 -6.38
C ASN A 44 -5.35 -9.59 -7.77
N ASN A 45 -5.96 -8.40 -7.86
CA ASN A 45 -6.24 -7.75 -9.14
C ASN A 45 -5.03 -6.96 -9.71
N ARG A 46 -3.98 -6.76 -8.91
CA ARG A 46 -2.75 -6.02 -9.29
C ARG A 46 -1.62 -6.93 -9.75
N GLU A 47 -1.98 -8.04 -10.41
CA GLU A 47 -1.01 -8.87 -11.11
C GLU A 47 -0.29 -8.08 -12.22
N LYS A 48 0.93 -8.48 -12.53
CA LYS A 48 1.75 -7.84 -13.55
C LYS A 48 1.13 -8.08 -14.94
N LYS A 49 0.55 -7.03 -15.52
CA LYS A 49 -0.05 -7.06 -16.86
C LYS A 49 0.93 -6.61 -17.92
N PHE A 50 0.74 -7.09 -19.15
CA PHE A 50 1.51 -6.64 -20.31
C PHE A 50 1.29 -5.14 -20.58
N GLU A 51 0.04 -4.69 -20.44
CA GLU A 51 -0.38 -3.32 -20.67
C GLU A 51 -1.41 -2.89 -19.63
N VAL A 52 -1.40 -1.60 -19.30
CA VAL A 52 -2.47 -0.88 -18.60
C VAL A 52 -2.68 0.49 -19.25
N THR A 53 -3.91 0.95 -19.24
CA THR A 53 -4.36 2.10 -20.02
C THR A 53 -5.06 3.14 -19.15
N ASN A 54 -5.10 4.37 -19.67
CA ASN A 54 -5.79 5.50 -19.03
C ASN A 54 -5.29 5.81 -17.62
N ILE A 55 -3.98 5.68 -17.40
CA ILE A 55 -3.36 6.06 -16.13
C ILE A 55 -3.30 7.58 -16.03
N SER A 56 -3.61 8.10 -14.86
CA SER A 56 -3.37 9.50 -14.51
C SER A 56 -2.25 9.62 -13.49
N VAL A 57 -1.39 10.62 -13.60
CA VAL A 57 -0.30 10.90 -12.66
C VAL A 57 -0.43 12.33 -12.17
N PHE A 58 -0.59 12.52 -10.88
CA PHE A 58 -0.62 13.81 -10.22
C PHE A 58 0.60 13.98 -9.31
N ILE A 59 1.30 15.12 -9.44
CA ILE A 59 2.50 15.43 -8.67
C ILE A 59 2.26 16.74 -7.90
N ASP A 60 2.08 16.61 -6.59
CA ASP A 60 1.91 17.72 -5.65
C ASP A 60 3.27 18.13 -5.07
N TYR A 61 3.83 19.23 -5.57
CA TYR A 61 5.09 19.79 -5.05
C TYR A 61 4.91 20.55 -3.74
N SER A 62 3.71 20.56 -3.16
CA SER A 62 3.40 21.20 -1.87
C SER A 62 3.87 22.66 -1.80
N GLY A 63 3.70 23.39 -2.91
CA GLY A 63 4.02 24.82 -3.01
C GLY A 63 5.48 25.14 -3.34
N VAL A 64 6.35 24.14 -3.55
CA VAL A 64 7.72 24.39 -4.06
C VAL A 64 7.69 24.88 -5.50
N GLN A 65 6.77 24.35 -6.31
CA GLN A 65 6.48 24.80 -7.68
C GLN A 65 5.04 24.44 -8.07
N GLU A 66 4.64 24.77 -9.30
CA GLU A 66 3.33 24.39 -9.84
C GLU A 66 3.18 22.87 -9.94
N ASN A 67 2.00 22.37 -9.56
CA ASN A 67 1.69 20.95 -9.57
C ASN A 67 1.49 20.43 -10.98
N ASP A 68 2.02 19.24 -11.26
CA ASP A 68 1.88 18.59 -12.56
C ASP A 68 0.72 17.60 -12.55
N PHE A 69 0.02 17.51 -13.68
CA PHE A 69 -1.01 16.51 -13.90
C PHE A 69 -0.96 15.97 -15.32
N PHE A 70 -0.79 14.65 -15.43
CA PHE A 70 -0.71 13.91 -16.66
C PHE A 70 -1.86 12.91 -16.74
N GLN A 71 -2.47 12.76 -17.92
CA GLN A 71 -3.63 11.88 -18.13
C GLN A 71 -3.47 11.06 -19.39
N ASN A 72 -4.28 10.00 -19.52
CA ASN A 72 -4.31 9.11 -20.67
C ASN A 72 -2.96 8.43 -20.94
N ILE A 73 -2.19 8.14 -19.88
CA ILE A 73 -0.92 7.44 -20.00
C ILE A 73 -1.18 5.95 -20.21
N ASN A 74 -0.55 5.39 -21.24
CA ASN A 74 -0.56 3.96 -21.51
C ASN A 74 0.81 3.37 -21.19
N LEU A 75 0.82 2.32 -20.39
CA LEU A 75 2.01 1.60 -19.99
C LEU A 75 1.99 0.22 -20.64
N THR A 76 3.09 -0.17 -21.28
CA THR A 76 3.17 -1.40 -22.08
C THR A 76 4.43 -2.18 -21.76
N ASN A 77 4.62 -3.34 -22.40
CA ASN A 77 5.82 -4.17 -22.28
C ASN A 77 6.13 -4.57 -20.83
N TYR A 78 5.09 -4.87 -20.05
CA TYR A 78 5.20 -5.25 -18.64
C TYR A 78 5.85 -4.21 -17.73
N LYS A 79 5.94 -2.95 -18.18
CA LYS A 79 6.38 -1.79 -17.39
C LYS A 79 5.16 -1.05 -16.84
N THR A 80 4.39 -1.73 -16.00
CA THR A 80 3.06 -1.32 -15.55
C THR A 80 3.04 -0.88 -14.08
N THR A 81 4.19 -0.55 -13.50
CA THR A 81 4.29 -0.17 -12.09
C THR A 81 4.03 1.32 -11.85
N ALA A 82 3.78 1.68 -10.58
CA ALA A 82 3.71 3.09 -10.17
C ALA A 82 5.01 3.86 -10.50
N PHE A 83 6.16 3.21 -10.38
CA PHE A 83 7.44 3.79 -10.80
C PHE A 83 7.48 4.03 -12.32
N ASP A 84 7.03 3.06 -13.12
CA ASP A 84 7.01 3.19 -14.58
C ASP A 84 6.10 4.34 -15.04
N ALA A 85 4.94 4.51 -14.40
CA ALA A 85 4.05 5.65 -14.65
C ALA A 85 4.74 6.99 -14.38
N LEU A 86 5.43 7.11 -13.24
CA LEU A 86 6.16 8.34 -12.90
C LEU A 86 7.30 8.60 -13.89
N ALA A 87 8.10 7.57 -14.20
CA ALA A 87 9.25 7.66 -15.10
C ALA A 87 8.85 8.00 -16.55
N ASN A 88 7.64 7.64 -16.97
CA ASN A 88 7.08 8.01 -18.27
C ASN A 88 6.62 9.48 -18.30
N SER A 89 6.27 10.05 -17.15
CA SER A 89 5.63 11.37 -17.05
C SER A 89 6.57 12.50 -16.66
N SER A 90 7.70 12.19 -16.03
CA SER A 90 8.55 13.18 -15.37
C SER A 90 10.03 12.81 -15.44
N VAL A 91 10.90 13.80 -15.23
CA VAL A 91 12.34 13.58 -15.07
C VAL A 91 12.59 13.20 -13.62
N ILE A 92 13.08 11.98 -13.39
CA ILE A 92 13.31 11.45 -12.05
C ILE A 92 14.78 11.13 -11.80
N ARG A 93 15.24 11.41 -10.58
CA ARG A 93 16.46 10.82 -10.03
C ARG A 93 16.07 9.80 -8.97
N PHE A 94 16.67 8.62 -9.04
CA PHE A 94 16.36 7.54 -8.13
C PHE A 94 17.62 6.76 -7.78
N LYS A 95 17.54 6.05 -6.65
CA LYS A 95 18.60 5.18 -6.15
C LYS A 95 18.00 3.81 -5.85
N ASP A 96 18.71 2.76 -6.24
CA ASP A 96 18.42 1.39 -5.79
C ASP A 96 19.12 1.16 -4.45
N ASP A 97 18.35 0.85 -3.41
CA ASP A 97 18.83 0.55 -2.06
C ASP A 97 18.82 -0.96 -1.72
N GLY A 98 18.52 -1.80 -2.71
CA GLY A 98 18.35 -3.25 -2.58
C GLY A 98 17.00 -3.68 -2.01
N ARG A 99 16.16 -2.75 -1.56
CA ARG A 99 14.77 -3.00 -1.12
C ARG A 99 13.75 -2.45 -2.12
N GLY A 100 14.16 -1.55 -3.00
CA GLY A 100 13.39 -1.02 -4.11
C GLY A 100 14.05 0.22 -4.71
N LEU A 101 13.33 0.89 -5.61
CA LEU A 101 13.77 2.16 -6.18
C LEU A 101 13.26 3.31 -5.31
N TYR A 102 14.20 4.00 -4.66
CA TYR A 102 13.95 5.21 -3.91
C TYR A 102 14.00 6.43 -4.82
N VAL A 103 12.89 7.15 -4.95
CA VAL A 103 12.81 8.39 -5.74
C VAL A 103 13.41 9.54 -4.94
N GLU A 104 14.56 10.02 -5.39
CA GLU A 104 15.29 11.13 -4.76
C GLU A 104 14.83 12.49 -5.25
N GLU A 105 14.37 12.57 -6.51
CA GLU A 105 14.05 13.84 -7.16
C GLU A 105 13.00 13.64 -8.23
N ILE A 106 12.07 14.60 -8.34
CA ILE A 106 11.07 14.68 -9.42
C ILE A 106 11.11 16.10 -9.98
N ASN A 107 11.38 16.23 -11.28
CA ASN A 107 11.45 17.50 -12.01
C ASN A 107 12.31 18.57 -11.31
N GLY A 108 13.44 18.18 -10.72
CA GLY A 108 14.36 19.09 -10.02
C GLY A 108 14.07 19.33 -8.54
N VAL A 109 12.94 18.85 -8.01
CA VAL A 109 12.59 18.96 -6.58
C VAL A 109 13.10 17.73 -5.83
N GLY A 110 13.97 17.97 -4.84
CA GLY A 110 14.80 16.97 -4.14
C GLY A 110 14.04 15.97 -3.26
N VAL A 111 14.72 15.42 -2.26
CA VAL A 111 14.23 14.27 -1.48
C VAL A 111 13.02 14.59 -0.61
N GLY A 112 12.18 13.57 -0.36
CA GLY A 112 11.01 13.68 0.52
C GLY A 112 9.70 13.44 -0.22
N TRP A 113 9.57 12.30 -0.88
CA TRP A 113 8.43 11.95 -1.71
C TRP A 113 7.64 10.78 -1.13
N ILE A 114 6.32 10.89 -1.14
CA ILE A 114 5.38 9.80 -0.82
C ILE A 114 4.45 9.61 -2.02
N TYR A 115 4.10 8.35 -2.30
CA TYR A 115 3.14 8.02 -3.34
C TYR A 115 1.96 7.22 -2.79
N TRP A 116 0.83 7.29 -3.50
CA TRP A 116 -0.34 6.45 -3.29
C TRP A 116 -1.16 6.34 -4.57
N ILE A 117 -2.05 5.36 -4.64
CA ILE A 117 -2.91 5.11 -5.80
C ILE A 117 -4.34 5.46 -5.44
N ASN A 118 -5.05 6.13 -6.35
CA ASN A 118 -6.42 6.61 -6.19
C ASN A 118 -6.56 7.42 -4.89
N ASN A 119 -7.52 7.05 -4.05
CA ASN A 119 -7.74 7.63 -2.72
C ASN A 119 -7.29 6.69 -1.59
N ASP A 120 -6.47 5.69 -1.92
CA ASP A 120 -5.99 4.70 -0.95
C ASP A 120 -4.81 5.25 -0.14
N PRO A 121 -4.58 4.73 1.08
CA PRO A 121 -3.39 5.09 1.85
C PRO A 121 -2.09 4.69 1.13
N PRO A 122 -0.96 5.37 1.41
CA PRO A 122 0.34 5.00 0.86
C PRO A 122 0.65 3.51 1.09
N PRO A 123 1.02 2.77 0.04
CA PRO A 123 1.27 1.34 0.16
C PRO A 123 2.58 1.09 0.95
N PRO A 124 2.69 -0.04 1.67
CA PRO A 124 3.88 -0.38 2.46
C PRO A 124 5.03 -0.95 1.62
N MET A 125 5.06 -0.66 0.32
CA MET A 125 6.06 -1.20 -0.61
C MET A 125 6.57 -0.11 -1.55
N PRO A 126 7.74 -0.29 -2.18
CA PRO A 126 8.27 0.62 -3.19
C PRO A 126 7.41 0.72 -4.45
N SER A 127 7.46 1.87 -5.12
CA SER A 127 6.69 2.16 -6.34
C SER A 127 7.03 1.25 -7.51
N ASN A 128 8.23 0.68 -7.55
CA ASN A 128 8.67 -0.26 -8.59
C ASN A 128 8.18 -1.70 -8.38
N TYR A 129 7.47 -1.99 -7.29
CA TYR A 129 6.84 -3.29 -7.04
C TYR A 129 5.31 -3.24 -7.08
N PHE A 130 4.73 -2.04 -7.15
CA PHE A 130 3.28 -1.86 -7.15
C PHE A 130 2.75 -1.76 -8.58
N ASN A 131 2.13 -2.82 -9.11
CA ASN A 131 1.51 -2.79 -10.44
C ASN A 131 0.21 -1.96 -10.40
N LEU A 132 0.04 -1.16 -11.44
CA LEU A 132 -1.17 -0.41 -11.71
C LEU A 132 -2.18 -1.29 -12.45
N VAL A 133 -3.43 -0.83 -12.48
CA VAL A 133 -4.51 -1.34 -13.31
C VAL A 133 -5.12 -0.20 -14.12
N ASP A 134 -5.93 -0.54 -15.12
CA ASP A 134 -6.57 0.45 -15.98
C ASP A 134 -7.34 1.50 -15.16
N ASN A 135 -7.20 2.77 -15.55
CA ASN A 135 -7.83 3.93 -14.91
C ASN A 135 -7.30 4.30 -13.51
N ASP A 136 -6.22 3.68 -13.03
CA ASP A 136 -5.60 4.11 -11.78
C ASP A 136 -5.09 5.56 -11.88
N THR A 137 -5.20 6.28 -10.77
CA THR A 137 -4.57 7.58 -10.55
C THR A 137 -3.40 7.43 -9.59
N LEU A 138 -2.18 7.61 -10.08
CA LEU A 138 -0.98 7.67 -9.25
C LEU A 138 -0.81 9.09 -8.72
N ASN A 139 -0.68 9.23 -7.40
CA ASN A 139 -0.42 10.49 -6.75
C ASN A 139 0.97 10.46 -6.12
N TRP A 140 1.74 11.53 -6.32
CA TRP A 140 3.00 11.80 -5.63
C TRP A 140 2.87 13.12 -4.88
N LYS A 141 3.40 13.16 -3.66
CA LYS A 141 3.44 14.39 -2.86
C LYS A 141 4.80 14.59 -2.25
N TYR A 142 5.27 15.83 -2.37
CA TYR A 142 6.43 16.30 -1.66
C TYR A 142 6.06 16.56 -0.20
N VAL A 143 6.71 15.88 0.73
CA VAL A 143 6.45 16.03 2.18
C VAL A 143 7.54 16.80 2.92
N SER A 144 8.68 17.06 2.26
CA SER A 144 9.91 17.60 2.87
C SER A 144 10.41 16.74 4.05
N VAL A 145 11.70 16.49 4.10
CA VAL A 145 12.32 15.94 5.32
C VAL A 145 12.77 17.14 6.14
N VAL A 146 12.04 17.45 7.22
CA VAL A 146 12.46 18.44 8.23
C VAL A 146 13.70 17.93 8.96
#